data_AF-A0A933G559-F1
#
_entry.id   AF-A0A933G559-F1
#
_cell.length_a   1.000
_cell.length_b   1.000
_cell.length_c   1.000
_cell.angle_alpha   90.00
_cell.angle_beta   90.00
_cell.angle_gamma   90.00
#
_symmetry.space_group_name_H-M   'P 1'
#
loop_
_entity.id
_entity.type
_entity.pdbx_description
1 polymer ?
#
loop_
_entity_poly.entity_id
_entity_poly.type
_entity_poly.pdbx_seq_one_letter_code
_entity_poly.pdbx_strand_id
1 'polypeptide(L)'
;MNRAGRIILIVVLFGAAGAVYYFRAGSVNDLTSRREYNARLHCLSCGHDFPAELDVGDVPPRECPKCHGKTAWFVWQCGKCGNTFTPPPGGDPPRQPMMPTCPKCQSAMTGRAAAE
;
A
#
# COMPACT_ATOMS: atom_id res chain seq x y z
N MET A 1 9.22 35.75 45.06
CA MET A 1 9.40 34.31 44.80
C MET A 1 10.88 33.98 44.89
N ASN A 2 11.27 33.16 45.86
CA ASN A 2 12.68 32.89 46.17
C ASN A 2 13.33 32.02 45.07
N ARG A 3 14.66 32.05 44.94
CA ARG A 3 15.41 31.26 43.93
C ARG A 3 14.99 29.79 43.93
N ALA A 4 14.78 29.21 45.10
CA ALA A 4 14.29 27.84 45.25
C ALA A 4 12.90 27.62 44.61
N GLY A 5 11.97 28.55 44.79
CA GLY A 5 10.63 28.45 44.19
C GLY A 5 10.64 28.50 42.66
N ARG A 6 11.56 29.27 42.06
CA ARG A 6 11.74 29.30 40.60
C ARG A 6 12.27 27.96 40.08
N ILE A 7 13.21 27.34 40.78
CA ILE A 7 13.79 26.05 40.38
C ILE A 7 12.74 24.95 40.42
N ILE A 8 11.94 24.89 41.49
CA ILE A 8 10.86 23.89 41.64
C ILE A 8 9.83 24.04 40.52
N LEU A 9 9.41 25.28 40.22
CA LEU A 9 8.46 25.55 39.14
C LEU A 9 8.98 25.07 37.78
N ILE A 10 10.26 25.31 37.49
CA ILE A 10 10.89 24.88 36.23
C ILE A 10 10.89 23.35 36.12
N VAL A 11 11.31 22.64 37.17
CA VAL A 11 11.35 21.17 37.17
C VAL A 11 9.96 20.58 36.96
N VAL A 12 8.93 21.14 37.63
CA VAL A 12 7.55 20.70 37.47
C VAL A 12 7.05 20.94 36.04
N LEU A 13 7.35 22.09 35.45
CA LEU A 13 6.96 22.40 34.07
C LEU A 13 7.61 21.45 33.06
N PHE A 14 8.91 21.19 33.18
CA PHE A 14 9.60 20.25 32.29
C PHE A 14 9.14 18.81 32.50
N GLY A 15 8.89 18.39 33.74
CA GLY A 15 8.33 17.08 34.05
C GLY A 15 6.94 16.87 33.46
N ALA A 16 6.05 17.87 33.59
CA ALA A 16 4.72 17.85 33.01
C ALA A 16 4.77 17.83 31.48
N ALA A 17 5.63 18.64 30.86
CA ALA A 17 5.82 18.65 29.41
C ALA A 17 6.35 17.29 28.91
N GLY A 18 7.31 16.69 29.62
CA GLY A 18 7.83 15.35 29.32
C GLY A 18 6.76 14.26 29.43
N ALA A 19 5.92 14.31 30.47
CA ALA A 19 4.81 13.37 30.64
C ALA A 19 3.77 13.51 29.51
N VAL A 20 3.37 14.73 29.17
CA VAL A 20 2.43 14.99 28.05
C VAL A 20 3.02 14.50 26.73
N TYR A 21 4.32 14.73 26.49
CA TYR A 21 5.01 14.21 25.30
C TYR A 21 5.01 12.67 25.28
N TYR A 22 5.34 12.02 26.39
CA TYR A 22 5.37 10.56 26.50
C TYR A 22 4.00 9.94 26.22
N PHE A 23 2.93 10.46 26.82
CA PHE A 23 1.58 9.96 26.59
C PHE A 23 1.07 10.23 25.17
N ARG A 24 1.51 11.31 24.52
CA ARG A 24 1.12 11.64 23.14
C ARG A 24 1.93 10.87 22.09
N ALA A 25 3.19 10.55 22.37
CA ALA A 25 4.08 9.89 21.41
C ALA A 25 3.62 8.46 21.05
N GLY A 26 2.89 7.78 21.95
CA GLY A 26 2.37 6.43 21.71
C GLY A 26 1.21 6.35 20.70
N SER A 27 0.47 7.43 20.44
CA SER A 27 -0.74 7.40 19.61
C SER A 27 -0.59 7.98 18.19
N VAL A 28 0.56 8.58 17.87
CA VAL A 28 0.77 9.33 16.61
C VAL A 28 1.79 8.71 15.66
N ASN A 29 2.46 7.62 16.06
CA ASN A 29 3.49 6.96 15.25
C ASN A 29 3.02 5.67 14.57
N ASP A 30 1.73 5.51 14.34
CA ASP A 30 1.19 4.39 13.55
C ASP A 30 1.27 4.66 12.03
N LEU A 31 2.36 5.31 11.60
CA LEU A 31 2.72 5.47 10.19
C LEU A 31 3.36 4.18 9.63
N THR A 32 3.72 3.24 10.49
CA THR A 32 4.29 1.93 10.13
C THR A 32 3.25 0.79 10.08
N SER A 33 1.99 1.02 10.46
CA SER A 33 0.96 -0.05 10.50
C SER A 33 0.07 -0.12 9.27
N ARG A 34 -0.06 0.96 8.47
CA ARG A 34 -0.86 0.92 7.24
C ARG A 34 -0.11 0.15 6.15
N ARG A 35 -0.29 -1.17 6.18
CA ARG A 35 0.13 -2.11 5.14
C ARG A 35 -0.90 -2.25 4.03
N GLU A 36 -2.07 -1.65 4.21
CA GLU A 36 -3.17 -1.71 3.27
C GLU A 36 -2.97 -0.71 2.13
N TYR A 37 -3.15 -1.17 0.90
CA TYR A 37 -3.15 -0.34 -0.30
C TYR A 37 -4.24 -0.78 -1.27
N ASN A 38 -4.82 0.21 -1.95
CA ASN A 38 -5.84 -0.02 -2.97
C ASN A 38 -5.19 -0.31 -4.32
N ALA A 39 -5.53 -1.45 -4.91
CA ALA A 39 -5.06 -1.86 -6.22
C ALA A 39 -6.21 -2.28 -7.12
N ARG A 40 -6.05 -2.09 -8.42
CA ARG A 40 -6.99 -2.63 -9.42
C ARG A 40 -6.57 -4.04 -9.81
N LEU A 41 -7.49 -4.99 -9.68
CA LEU A 41 -7.31 -6.38 -10.10
C LEU A 41 -8.15 -6.70 -11.33
N HIS A 42 -7.66 -7.63 -12.14
CA HIS A 42 -8.33 -8.16 -13.31
C HIS A 42 -8.42 -9.68 -13.22
N CYS A 43 -9.63 -10.22 -13.35
CA CYS A 43 -9.87 -11.66 -13.38
C CYS A 43 -9.62 -12.23 -14.78
N LEU A 44 -8.62 -13.10 -14.92
CA LEU A 44 -8.29 -13.74 -16.20
C LEU A 44 -9.34 -14.76 -16.66
N SER A 45 -10.19 -15.28 -15.76
CA SER A 45 -11.23 -16.25 -16.12
C SER A 45 -12.50 -15.62 -16.67
N CYS A 46 -12.95 -14.48 -16.11
CA CYS A 46 -14.21 -13.85 -16.49
C CYS A 46 -14.07 -12.42 -17.03
N GLY A 47 -12.84 -11.90 -17.11
CA GLY A 47 -12.53 -10.57 -17.65
C GLY A 47 -12.97 -9.40 -16.76
N HIS A 48 -13.41 -9.66 -15.53
CA HIS A 48 -13.91 -8.62 -14.64
C HIS A 48 -12.79 -7.87 -13.94
N ASP A 49 -12.80 -6.54 -14.07
CA ASP A 49 -11.99 -5.61 -13.29
C ASP A 49 -12.70 -5.21 -12.01
N PHE A 50 -11.97 -5.15 -10.90
CA PHE A 50 -12.50 -4.68 -9.63
C PHE A 50 -11.41 -4.06 -8.75
N PRO A 51 -11.76 -3.08 -7.89
CA PRO A 51 -10.85 -2.60 -6.86
C PRO A 51 -10.68 -3.63 -5.75
N ALA A 52 -9.49 -3.73 -5.19
CA ALA A 52 -9.19 -4.56 -4.04
C ALA A 52 -8.32 -3.79 -3.04
N GLU A 53 -8.69 -3.88 -1.77
CA GLU A 53 -7.86 -3.48 -0.65
C GLU A 53 -6.95 -4.67 -0.30
N LEU A 54 -5.63 -4.44 -0.30
CA LEU A 54 -4.62 -5.48 -0.17
C LEU A 54 -3.61 -5.12 0.90
N ASP A 55 -3.16 -6.10 1.67
CA ASP A 55 -1.97 -5.96 2.52
C ASP A 55 -0.69 -6.10 1.68
N VAL A 56 0.43 -5.51 2.11
CA VAL A 56 1.77 -5.72 1.51
C VAL A 56 2.12 -7.22 1.39
N GLY A 57 1.62 -8.06 2.30
CA GLY A 57 1.79 -9.51 2.26
C GLY A 57 0.90 -10.26 1.26
N ASP A 58 -0.12 -9.61 0.68
CA ASP A 58 -1.04 -10.27 -0.24
C ASP A 58 -0.39 -10.54 -1.60
N VAL A 59 -0.35 -11.82 -1.98
CA VAL A 59 0.19 -12.28 -3.26
C VAL A 59 -0.96 -12.75 -4.17
N PRO A 60 -1.05 -12.28 -5.43
CA PRO A 60 -2.00 -12.82 -6.40
C PRO A 60 -1.62 -14.26 -6.82
N PRO A 61 -2.57 -15.08 -7.29
CA PRO A 61 -3.93 -14.68 -7.67
C PRO A 61 -4.89 -14.54 -6.48
N ARG A 62 -5.78 -13.55 -6.54
CA ARG A 62 -6.89 -13.36 -5.59
C ARG A 62 -8.18 -13.97 -6.13
N GLU A 63 -9.13 -14.17 -5.23
CA GLU A 63 -10.48 -14.60 -5.61
C GLU A 63 -11.21 -13.45 -6.33
N CYS A 64 -11.86 -13.77 -7.44
CA CYS A 64 -12.70 -12.82 -8.16
C CYS A 64 -14.11 -12.76 -7.54
N PRO A 65 -14.64 -11.57 -7.19
CA PRO A 65 -15.98 -11.45 -6.59
C PRO A 65 -17.12 -11.84 -7.53
N LYS A 66 -16.87 -11.92 -8.85
CA LYS A 66 -17.89 -12.24 -9.85
C LYS A 66 -18.00 -13.73 -10.16
N CYS A 67 -16.88 -14.46 -10.19
CA CYS A 67 -16.85 -15.87 -10.58
C CYS A 67 -16.25 -16.80 -9.53
N HIS A 68 -15.83 -16.25 -8.39
CA HIS A 68 -15.24 -16.99 -7.25
C HIS A 68 -13.98 -17.81 -7.56
N GLY A 69 -13.40 -17.61 -8.75
CA GLY A 69 -12.14 -18.22 -9.16
C GLY A 69 -10.93 -17.47 -8.60
N LYS A 70 -9.89 -18.20 -8.18
CA LYS A 70 -8.59 -17.64 -7.76
C LYS A 70 -7.74 -17.29 -8.99
N THR A 71 -8.17 -16.29 -9.74
CA THR A 71 -7.59 -15.90 -11.04
C THR A 71 -7.53 -14.39 -11.23
N ALA A 72 -7.65 -13.61 -10.16
CA ALA A 72 -7.51 -12.16 -10.20
C ALA A 72 -6.05 -11.72 -9.98
N TRP A 73 -5.53 -10.94 -10.91
CA TRP A 73 -4.14 -10.49 -10.95
C TRP A 73 -4.04 -8.97 -11.05
N PHE A 74 -2.87 -8.40 -10.78
CA PHE A 74 -2.68 -6.96 -10.85
C PHE A 74 -2.83 -6.43 -12.28
N VAL A 75 -3.56 -5.31 -12.40
CA VAL A 75 -3.56 -4.49 -13.61
C VAL A 75 -2.31 -3.61 -13.60
N TRP A 76 -1.67 -3.50 -14.75
CA TRP A 76 -0.54 -2.63 -15.00
C TRP A 76 -0.95 -1.46 -15.88
N GLN A 77 -0.31 -0.31 -15.69
CA GLN A 77 -0.47 0.87 -16.52
C GLN A 77 0.89 1.29 -17.08
N CYS A 78 0.94 1.60 -18.37
CA CYS A 78 2.13 2.15 -19.00
C CYS A 78 2.24 3.66 -18.73
N GLY A 79 3.36 4.09 -18.14
CA GLY A 79 3.66 5.50 -17.93
C GLY A 79 3.95 6.29 -19.20
N LYS A 80 4.28 5.63 -20.33
CA LYS A 80 4.55 6.30 -21.61
C LYS A 80 3.27 6.59 -22.41
N CYS A 81 2.35 5.63 -22.48
CA CYS A 81 1.17 5.73 -23.36
C CYS A 81 -0.17 5.61 -22.63
N GLY A 82 -0.17 5.44 -21.31
CA GLY A 82 -1.38 5.31 -20.48
C GLY A 82 -2.12 3.97 -20.59
N ASN A 83 -1.72 3.08 -21.50
CA ASN A 83 -2.43 1.82 -21.73
C ASN A 83 -2.42 0.93 -20.48
N THR A 84 -3.58 0.43 -20.10
CA THR A 84 -3.75 -0.56 -19.04
C THR A 84 -3.76 -1.98 -19.60
N PHE A 85 -3.16 -2.93 -18.89
CA PHE A 85 -3.08 -4.33 -19.32
C PHE A 85 -2.74 -5.25 -18.15
N THR A 86 -3.03 -6.54 -18.30
CA THR A 86 -2.73 -7.56 -17.29
C THR A 86 -1.80 -8.60 -17.91
N PRO A 87 -0.49 -8.58 -17.59
CA PRO A 87 0.43 -9.55 -18.15
C PRO A 87 0.08 -10.96 -17.64
N PRO A 88 0.16 -11.99 -18.51
CA PRO A 88 -0.13 -13.35 -18.12
C PRO A 88 0.88 -13.82 -17.07
N PRO A 89 0.45 -14.61 -16.06
CA PRO A 89 1.37 -15.23 -15.12
C PRO A 89 2.22 -16.29 -15.83
N GLY A 90 3.45 -16.47 -15.35
CA GLY A 90 4.35 -17.53 -15.81
C GLY A 90 5.14 -18.17 -14.66
N GLY A 91 5.79 -19.30 -14.94
CA GLY A 91 6.57 -20.07 -13.97
C GLY A 91 5.75 -20.97 -13.05
N ASP A 92 6.45 -21.69 -12.17
CA ASP A 92 5.89 -22.53 -11.10
C ASP A 92 6.63 -22.22 -9.78
N PRO A 93 5.99 -21.58 -8.77
CA PRO A 93 4.58 -21.17 -8.75
C PRO A 93 4.28 -20.01 -9.72
N PRO A 94 3.03 -19.86 -10.19
CA PRO A 94 2.65 -18.83 -11.15
C PRO A 94 2.86 -17.42 -10.57
N ARG A 95 3.59 -16.57 -11.31
CA ARG A 95 3.87 -15.18 -10.94
C ARG A 95 3.73 -14.27 -12.15
N GLN A 96 3.26 -13.05 -11.93
CA GLN A 96 3.38 -12.01 -12.95
C GLN A 96 4.84 -11.60 -13.12
N PRO A 97 5.28 -11.24 -14.34
CA PRO A 97 6.60 -10.69 -14.56
C PRO A 97 6.80 -9.41 -13.73
N MET A 98 7.99 -9.25 -13.16
CA MET A 98 8.31 -8.10 -12.30
C MET A 98 8.38 -6.78 -13.09
N MET A 99 8.77 -6.85 -14.37
CA MET A 99 8.90 -5.70 -15.26
C MET A 99 8.26 -6.03 -16.62
N PRO A 100 6.92 -6.07 -16.69
CA PRO A 100 6.24 -6.35 -17.94
C PRO A 100 6.47 -5.24 -18.96
N THR A 101 6.62 -5.59 -20.23
CA THR A 101 6.68 -4.60 -21.30
C THR A 101 5.27 -4.21 -21.73
N CYS A 102 5.02 -2.92 -21.98
CA CYS A 102 3.74 -2.46 -22.49
C CYS A 102 3.45 -3.07 -23.87
N PRO A 103 2.30 -3.75 -24.07
CA PRO A 103 1.98 -4.39 -25.36
C PRO A 103 1.71 -3.38 -26.48
N LYS A 104 1.35 -2.14 -26.16
CA LYS A 104 0.99 -1.10 -27.14
C LYS A 104 2.19 -0.30 -27.67
N CYS A 105 3.15 0.01 -26.81
CA CYS A 105 4.27 0.91 -27.16
C CYS A 105 5.66 0.33 -26.85
N GLN A 106 5.72 -0.91 -26.38
CA GLN A 106 6.94 -1.65 -26.02
C GLN A 106 7.83 -0.97 -24.96
N SER A 107 7.31 0.02 -24.24
CA SER A 107 8.02 0.66 -23.14
C SER A 107 8.05 -0.25 -21.91
N ALA A 108 9.18 -0.24 -21.20
CA ALA A 108 9.34 -0.83 -19.87
C ALA A 108 8.89 0.11 -18.73
N MET A 109 8.46 1.33 -19.03
CA MET A 109 7.89 2.26 -18.04
C MET A 109 6.47 1.82 -17.70
N THR A 110 6.34 0.82 -16.83
CA THR A 110 5.05 0.27 -16.40
C THR A 110 5.01 0.15 -14.88
N GLY A 111 3.87 0.47 -14.29
CA GLY A 111 3.61 0.29 -12.85
C GLY A 111 2.27 -0.39 -12.61
N ARG A 112 2.02 -0.84 -11.38
CA ARG A 112 0.69 -1.33 -10.98
C ARG A 112 -0.31 -0.19 -11.01
N ALA A 113 -1.49 -0.43 -11.57
CA ALA A 113 -2.57 0.53 -11.57
C ALA A 113 -3.19 0.61 -10.17
N ALA A 114 -3.30 1.83 -9.64
CA ALA A 114 -4.07 2.09 -8.43
C ALA A 114 -5.56 1.84 -8.71
N ALA A 115 -6.32 1.48 -7.67
CA ALA A 115 -7.77 1.58 -7.72
C ALA A 115 -8.16 3.04 -7.43
N GLU A 116 -9.01 3.60 -8.29
CA GLU A 116 -9.65 4.91 -8.13
C GLU A 116 -10.95 4.79 -7.33
#